data_AF-A0A1Q7KDF4-F1
#
_entry.id   AF-A0A1Q7KDF4-F1
#
_cell.length_a   1.000
_cell.length_b   1.000
_cell.length_c   1.000
_cell.angle_alpha   90.00
_cell.angle_beta   90.00
_cell.angle_gamma   90.00
#
_symmetry.space_group_name_H-M   'P 1'
#
loop_
_entity.id
_entity.type
_entity.pdbx_description
1 polymer ?
#
loop_
_entity_poly.entity_id
_entity_poly.type
_entity_poly.pdbx_seq_one_letter_code
_entity_poly.pdbx_strand_id
1 'polypeptide(L)'
;MAEQQQGQPSKLTDDRRKALSLAITQIEKTCGKGSIMRMGADTPQVRVAGISTGAINLDAAIGIGGIPRGRVTEIFGPESSGKTTLALHVVAHAQRQGGAAAYIDAEHALDVEYAKKLGVDIENLLVSQPDTGEQGLEICEILVRSGAVDVVVVDSVAALVPKAEIEGEMGDSLPGLQARLMSQALRKLAGAINRSRTSVIFINQLREKIGVMFGNPETTSGGRALKFYASVRLDMRRIAPVKDREVVIGNHVRVKVVKNKVAPPFRQAEFDIMFDEGISHESLLVDIAAEAGIIEKSGAWYSYGKERIGQGRENAKLYLKDHPDMSAEVEARVKEHLGVRSAETGGTPAADEESAASEE
;
A
#
# COMPACT_ATOMS: atom_id res chain seq x y z
N MET A 1 -50.15 19.14 -17.07
CA MET A 1 -49.30 20.31 -17.40
C MET A 1 -48.54 20.66 -16.13
N ALA A 2 -47.21 20.61 -16.01
CA ALA A 2 -46.15 20.36 -16.97
C ALA A 2 -44.97 19.72 -16.20
N GLU A 3 -44.36 18.69 -16.79
CA GLU A 3 -42.99 18.28 -16.50
C GLU A 3 -42.04 19.39 -16.93
N GLN A 4 -41.08 19.75 -16.09
CA GLN A 4 -39.80 20.31 -16.54
C GLN A 4 -38.67 19.67 -15.73
N GLN A 5 -38.17 18.56 -16.25
CA GLN A 5 -36.77 18.18 -16.09
C GLN A 5 -35.93 19.18 -16.89
N GLN A 6 -35.16 20.05 -16.21
CA GLN A 6 -34.12 20.84 -16.87
C GLN A 6 -32.84 20.01 -16.94
N GLY A 7 -32.41 19.79 -18.18
CA GLY A 7 -31.35 18.89 -18.58
C GLY A 7 -29.92 19.38 -18.33
N GLN A 8 -29.02 18.43 -18.60
CA GLN A 8 -27.57 18.47 -18.51
C GLN A 8 -26.91 19.65 -19.28
N PRO A 9 -25.69 20.07 -18.88
CA PRO A 9 -25.03 21.25 -19.44
C PRO A 9 -24.39 21.01 -20.83
N SER A 10 -24.72 21.92 -21.77
CA SER A 10 -23.90 22.48 -22.86
C SER A 10 -22.89 21.58 -23.60
N LYS A 11 -23.25 21.12 -24.81
CA LYS A 11 -22.31 20.56 -25.81
C LYS A 11 -21.53 21.71 -26.49
N LEU A 12 -20.19 21.61 -26.53
CA LEU A 12 -19.29 22.55 -27.22
C LEU A 12 -19.72 22.85 -28.66
N THR A 13 -19.63 24.11 -29.08
CA THR A 13 -19.83 24.56 -30.48
C THR A 13 -18.81 23.91 -31.42
N ASP A 14 -19.15 23.74 -32.70
CA ASP A 14 -18.33 22.97 -33.64
C ASP A 14 -16.96 23.60 -33.91
N ASP A 15 -16.87 24.93 -33.96
CA ASP A 15 -15.59 25.63 -34.11
C ASP A 15 -14.67 25.42 -32.89
N ARG A 16 -15.24 25.44 -31.68
CA ARG A 16 -14.50 25.12 -30.45
C ARG A 16 -14.08 23.66 -30.42
N ARG A 17 -14.87 22.73 -30.98
CA ARG A 17 -14.52 21.32 -31.09
C ARG A 17 -13.37 21.07 -32.06
N LYS A 18 -13.35 21.76 -33.21
CA LYS A 18 -12.24 21.70 -34.18
C LYS A 18 -10.94 22.26 -33.59
N ALA A 19 -11.01 23.45 -32.98
CA ALA A 19 -9.85 24.06 -32.33
C ALA A 19 -9.30 23.17 -31.19
N LEU A 20 -10.19 22.58 -30.37
CA LEU A 20 -9.80 21.66 -29.31
C LEU A 20 -9.12 20.40 -29.85
N SER A 21 -9.60 19.85 -30.97
CA SER A 21 -9.02 18.64 -31.56
C SER A 21 -7.63 18.91 -32.13
N LEU A 22 -7.43 20.05 -32.79
CA LEU A 22 -6.11 20.49 -33.26
C LEU A 22 -5.12 20.68 -32.10
N ALA A 23 -5.57 21.31 -31.00
CA ALA A 23 -4.76 21.48 -29.81
C ALA A 23 -4.36 20.11 -29.20
N ILE A 24 -5.29 19.15 -29.13
CA ILE A 24 -5.00 17.79 -28.65
C ILE A 24 -3.94 17.12 -29.53
N THR A 25 -4.10 17.13 -30.86
CA THR A 25 -3.12 16.53 -31.78
C THR A 25 -1.75 17.20 -31.66
N GLN A 26 -1.71 18.52 -31.50
CA GLN A 26 -0.45 19.25 -31.31
C GLN A 26 0.23 18.90 -29.99
N ILE A 27 -0.55 18.75 -28.91
CA ILE A 27 -0.05 18.30 -27.61
C ILE A 27 0.50 16.88 -27.72
N GLU A 28 -0.21 15.94 -28.34
CA GLU A 28 0.28 14.56 -28.52
C GLU A 28 1.56 14.50 -29.35
N LYS A 29 1.69 15.33 -30.39
CA LYS A 29 2.89 15.39 -31.23
C LYS A 29 4.09 15.96 -30.47
N THR A 30 3.87 16.94 -29.59
CA THR A 30 4.95 17.65 -28.87
C THR A 30 5.34 16.93 -27.58
N CYS A 31 4.36 16.42 -26.84
CA CYS A 31 4.50 15.87 -25.49
C CYS A 31 4.42 14.34 -25.45
N GLY A 32 4.17 13.68 -26.59
CA GLY A 32 4.03 12.22 -26.71
C GLY A 32 2.58 11.73 -26.62
N LYS A 33 2.33 10.54 -27.18
CA LYS A 33 1.01 9.87 -27.11
C LYS A 33 0.60 9.65 -25.65
N GLY A 34 -0.65 9.96 -25.32
CA GLY A 34 -1.19 9.81 -23.95
C GLY A 34 -0.86 10.97 -22.99
N SER A 35 -0.21 12.03 -23.47
CA SER A 35 0.03 13.27 -22.68
C SER A 35 -1.23 14.06 -22.37
N ILE A 36 -2.30 13.87 -23.16
CA ILE A 36 -3.63 14.41 -22.92
C ILE A 36 -4.68 13.38 -23.36
N MET A 37 -5.71 13.17 -22.54
CA MET A 37 -6.80 12.23 -22.82
C MET A 37 -8.12 12.78 -22.31
N ARG A 38 -9.23 12.43 -22.97
CA ARG A 38 -10.57 12.78 -22.49
C ARG A 38 -10.96 11.80 -21.39
N MET A 39 -11.28 12.33 -20.20
CA MET A 39 -11.85 11.53 -19.12
C MET A 39 -13.36 11.39 -19.37
N GLY A 40 -13.79 10.27 -19.93
CA GLY A 40 -15.20 9.91 -20.17
C GLY A 40 -15.54 8.50 -19.68
N ALA A 41 -16.82 8.14 -19.68
CA ALA A 41 -17.32 6.83 -19.25
C ALA A 41 -16.73 5.65 -20.05
N ASP A 42 -16.38 5.88 -21.33
CA ASP A 42 -15.77 4.89 -22.23
C ASP A 42 -14.24 4.84 -22.17
N THR A 43 -13.62 5.71 -21.37
CA THR A 43 -12.18 5.57 -21.08
C THR A 43 -12.06 4.44 -20.07
N PRO A 44 -11.23 3.41 -20.30
CA PRO A 44 -10.96 2.41 -19.28
C PRO A 44 -10.51 3.17 -18.03
N GLN A 45 -11.33 3.15 -16.97
CA GLN A 45 -10.89 3.60 -15.66
C GLN A 45 -9.62 2.82 -15.38
N VAL A 46 -8.46 3.48 -15.40
CA VAL A 46 -7.19 2.82 -15.11
C VAL A 46 -7.27 2.38 -13.66
N ARG A 47 -7.74 1.15 -13.45
CA ARG A 47 -7.83 0.56 -12.12
C ARG A 47 -6.40 0.46 -11.62
N VAL A 48 -6.09 1.26 -10.60
CA VAL A 48 -4.79 1.20 -9.94
C VAL A 48 -4.71 -0.18 -9.28
N ALA A 49 -3.81 -1.03 -9.76
CA ALA A 49 -3.58 -2.34 -9.17
C ALA A 49 -2.91 -2.20 -7.78
N GLY A 50 -3.32 -3.05 -6.84
CA GLY A 50 -2.74 -3.14 -5.50
C GLY A 50 -1.72 -4.28 -5.37
N ILE A 51 -0.74 -4.10 -4.50
CA ILE A 51 0.10 -5.19 -3.95
C ILE A 51 -0.46 -5.51 -2.57
N SER A 52 -0.82 -6.77 -2.32
CA SER A 52 -1.41 -7.16 -1.03
C SER A 52 -0.51 -6.78 0.14
N THR A 53 -1.13 -6.32 1.23
CA THR A 53 -0.45 -6.02 2.49
C THR A 53 -0.21 -7.25 3.36
N GLY A 54 -0.72 -8.43 2.96
CA GLY A 54 -0.77 -9.62 3.81
C GLY A 54 -1.90 -9.60 4.85
N ALA A 55 -2.60 -8.48 5.02
CA ALA A 55 -3.79 -8.37 5.84
C ALA A 55 -5.02 -8.07 4.96
N ILE A 56 -5.88 -9.06 4.74
CA ILE A 56 -7.03 -8.95 3.83
C ILE A 56 -7.99 -7.81 4.20
N ASN A 57 -8.22 -7.55 5.49
CA ASN A 57 -9.05 -6.44 5.94
C ASN A 57 -8.39 -5.07 5.69
N LEU A 58 -7.05 -4.98 5.75
CA LEU A 58 -6.33 -3.76 5.37
C LEU A 58 -6.38 -3.54 3.87
N ASP A 59 -6.25 -4.59 3.07
CA ASP A 59 -6.42 -4.53 1.61
C ASP A 59 -7.83 -4.03 1.24
N ALA A 60 -8.86 -4.50 1.94
CA ALA A 60 -10.24 -4.04 1.82
C ALA A 60 -10.45 -2.61 2.35
N ALA A 61 -9.75 -2.22 3.42
CA ALA A 61 -9.78 -0.86 3.97
C ALA A 61 -9.13 0.15 3.01
N ILE A 62 -8.08 -0.24 2.29
CA ILE A 62 -7.46 0.56 1.22
C ILE A 62 -8.39 0.61 0.00
N GLY A 63 -9.15 -0.46 -0.25
CA GLY A 63 -10.26 -0.49 -1.20
C GLY A 63 -9.89 -0.86 -2.65
N ILE A 64 -8.61 -1.10 -2.93
CA ILE A 64 -8.12 -1.56 -4.24
C ILE A 64 -7.36 -2.90 -4.14
N GLY A 65 -7.45 -3.59 -3.00
CA GLY A 65 -6.75 -4.86 -2.78
C GLY A 65 -5.28 -4.72 -2.37
N GLY A 66 -4.90 -3.59 -1.76
CA GLY A 66 -3.56 -3.39 -1.17
C GLY A 66 -2.88 -2.08 -1.57
N ILE A 67 -1.55 -2.05 -1.46
CA ILE A 67 -0.70 -0.89 -1.72
C ILE A 67 -0.72 -0.51 -3.21
N PRO A 68 -1.07 0.74 -3.57
CA PRO A 68 -1.24 1.13 -4.97
C PRO A 68 0.09 1.16 -5.75
N ARG A 69 0.12 0.40 -6.86
CA ARG A 69 1.18 0.46 -7.87
C ARG A 69 1.28 1.82 -8.52
N GLY A 70 2.51 2.23 -8.81
CA GLY A 70 2.82 3.53 -9.42
C GLY A 70 2.47 4.73 -8.55
N ARG A 71 2.44 4.56 -7.22
CA ARG A 71 2.12 5.60 -6.26
C ARG A 71 3.05 5.54 -5.05
N VAL A 72 3.09 6.65 -4.32
CA VAL A 72 3.74 6.76 -3.01
C VAL A 72 2.77 6.36 -1.91
N THR A 73 3.21 5.54 -0.97
CA THR A 73 2.51 5.23 0.28
C THR A 73 3.39 5.60 1.47
N GLU A 74 2.82 6.23 2.50
CA GLU A 74 3.52 6.47 3.78
C GLU A 74 2.93 5.58 4.86
N ILE A 75 3.76 4.79 5.53
CA ILE A 75 3.40 4.01 6.72
C ILE A 75 4.07 4.68 7.91
N PHE A 76 3.29 5.19 8.86
CA PHE A 76 3.82 5.92 9.99
C PHE A 76 3.12 5.54 11.30
N GLY A 77 3.80 5.78 12.41
CA GLY A 77 3.30 5.40 13.73
C GLY A 77 4.39 5.39 14.78
N PRO A 78 4.05 5.05 16.04
CA PRO A 78 5.02 4.89 17.12
C PRO A 78 6.08 3.82 16.80
N GLU A 79 7.13 3.79 17.60
CA GLU A 79 8.07 2.68 17.62
C GLU A 79 7.36 1.35 17.94
N SER A 80 7.90 0.25 17.42
CA SER A 80 7.36 -1.10 17.65
C SER A 80 5.89 -1.30 17.29
N SER A 81 5.33 -0.43 16.44
CA SER A 81 3.94 -0.57 15.96
C SER A 81 3.77 -1.57 14.82
N GLY A 82 4.86 -2.12 14.27
CA GLY A 82 4.84 -3.11 13.18
C GLY A 82 5.03 -2.55 11.77
N LYS A 83 5.48 -1.28 11.63
CA LYS A 83 5.65 -0.61 10.32
C LYS A 83 6.55 -1.39 9.36
N THR A 84 7.73 -1.80 9.84
CA THR A 84 8.70 -2.59 9.08
C THR A 84 8.15 -3.97 8.74
N THR A 85 7.50 -4.65 9.70
CA THR A 85 6.82 -5.93 9.45
C THR A 85 5.79 -5.81 8.33
N LEU A 86 4.92 -4.80 8.36
CA LEU A 86 3.92 -4.57 7.32
C LEU A 86 4.57 -4.31 5.95
N ALA A 87 5.64 -3.52 5.90
CA ALA A 87 6.36 -3.29 4.66
C ALA A 87 7.01 -4.57 4.11
N LEU A 88 7.60 -5.40 4.98
CA LEU A 88 8.16 -6.70 4.59
C LEU A 88 7.10 -7.69 4.10
N HIS A 89 5.89 -7.68 4.66
CA HIS A 89 4.78 -8.44 4.07
C HIS A 89 4.46 -7.96 2.65
N VAL A 90 4.40 -6.64 2.40
CA VAL A 90 4.18 -6.12 1.04
C VAL A 90 5.30 -6.56 0.10
N VAL A 91 6.55 -6.56 0.56
CA VAL A 91 7.70 -7.09 -0.21
C VAL A 91 7.50 -8.57 -0.53
N ALA A 92 7.22 -9.41 0.47
CA ALA A 92 6.99 -10.84 0.28
C ALA A 92 5.85 -11.11 -0.71
N HIS A 93 4.74 -10.36 -0.61
CA HIS A 93 3.61 -10.49 -1.53
C HIS A 93 3.94 -10.01 -2.96
N ALA A 94 4.77 -8.97 -3.12
CA ALA A 94 5.26 -8.55 -4.44
C ALA A 94 6.13 -9.64 -5.08
N GLN A 95 7.06 -10.22 -4.32
CA GLN A 95 7.95 -11.28 -4.78
C GLN A 95 7.19 -12.56 -5.14
N ARG A 96 6.20 -12.97 -4.34
CA ARG A 96 5.32 -14.11 -4.65
C ARG A 96 4.54 -13.93 -5.95
N GLN A 97 4.29 -12.70 -6.38
CA GLN A 97 3.68 -12.38 -7.67
C GLN A 97 4.70 -12.31 -8.83
N GLY A 98 5.94 -12.72 -8.59
CA GLY A 98 7.04 -12.66 -9.56
C GLY A 98 7.66 -11.27 -9.74
N GLY A 99 7.32 -10.32 -8.87
CA GLY A 99 7.83 -8.95 -8.94
C GLY A 99 9.17 -8.77 -8.22
N ALA A 100 9.96 -7.79 -8.66
CA ALA A 100 11.21 -7.44 -7.99
C ALA A 100 11.00 -6.41 -6.88
N ALA A 101 11.75 -6.54 -5.79
CA ALA A 101 11.66 -5.66 -4.63
C ALA A 101 13.02 -5.07 -4.25
N ALA A 102 12.97 -3.85 -3.74
CA ALA A 102 14.13 -3.19 -3.16
C ALA A 102 13.82 -2.59 -1.79
N TYR A 103 14.83 -2.56 -0.93
CA TYR A 103 14.75 -2.08 0.43
C TYR A 103 15.93 -1.14 0.72
N ILE A 104 15.61 0.13 0.93
CA ILE A 104 16.56 1.17 1.34
C ILE A 104 16.51 1.26 2.86
N ASP A 105 17.43 0.55 3.51
CA ASP A 105 17.57 0.49 4.97
C ASP A 105 18.45 1.64 5.45
N ALA A 106 17.85 2.81 5.63
CA ALA A 106 18.51 3.98 6.22
C ALA A 106 18.62 3.89 7.75
N GLU A 107 17.80 3.07 8.42
CA GLU A 107 17.91 2.82 9.87
C GLU A 107 19.01 1.80 10.23
N HIS A 108 19.56 1.08 9.26
CA HIS A 108 20.58 0.04 9.43
C HIS A 108 20.11 -1.04 10.41
N ALA A 109 18.81 -1.37 10.35
CA ALA A 109 18.11 -2.18 11.35
C ALA A 109 17.34 -3.36 10.74
N LEU A 110 17.51 -3.64 9.45
CA LEU A 110 16.82 -4.76 8.80
C LEU A 110 17.33 -6.12 9.32
N ASP A 111 16.47 -6.88 9.99
CA ASP A 111 16.72 -8.26 10.38
C ASP A 111 16.38 -9.22 9.22
N VAL A 112 17.44 -9.80 8.63
CA VAL A 112 17.36 -10.73 7.50
C VAL A 112 16.64 -12.04 7.87
N GLU A 113 16.90 -12.57 9.07
CA GLU A 113 16.27 -13.82 9.53
C GLU A 113 14.78 -13.62 9.77
N TYR A 114 14.41 -12.48 10.35
CA TYR A 114 13.01 -12.11 10.50
C TYR A 114 12.32 -11.91 9.15
N ALA A 115 12.94 -11.17 8.21
CA ALA A 115 12.39 -10.99 6.87
C ALA A 115 12.16 -12.32 6.14
N LYS A 116 13.09 -13.28 6.27
CA LYS A 116 12.95 -14.63 5.72
C LYS A 116 11.76 -15.39 6.31
N LYS A 117 11.53 -15.28 7.63
CA LYS A 117 10.34 -15.87 8.29
C LYS A 117 9.03 -15.29 7.76
N LEU A 118 9.00 -14.00 7.41
CA LEU A 118 7.85 -13.36 6.77
C LEU A 118 7.63 -13.80 5.31
N GLY A 119 8.53 -14.63 4.78
CA GLY A 119 8.48 -15.15 3.42
C GLY A 119 9.03 -14.19 2.37
N VAL A 120 9.90 -13.27 2.77
CA VAL A 120 10.71 -12.47 1.84
C VAL A 120 11.78 -13.36 1.23
N ASP A 121 11.90 -13.31 -0.09
CA ASP A 121 13.01 -13.92 -0.82
C ASP A 121 14.24 -13.03 -0.68
N ILE A 122 15.10 -13.38 0.27
CA ILE A 122 16.31 -12.63 0.62
C ILE A 122 17.32 -12.65 -0.53
N GLU A 123 17.42 -13.74 -1.29
CA GLU A 123 18.41 -13.87 -2.36
C GLU A 123 18.14 -12.89 -3.50
N ASN A 124 16.86 -12.61 -3.75
CA ASN A 124 16.41 -11.70 -4.80
C ASN A 124 15.99 -10.31 -4.28
N LEU A 125 16.15 -10.03 -2.98
CA LEU A 125 15.86 -8.70 -2.43
C LEU A 125 17.05 -7.76 -2.63
N LEU A 126 16.84 -6.65 -3.34
CA LEU A 126 17.84 -5.60 -3.47
C LEU A 126 17.89 -4.78 -2.17
N VAL A 127 18.97 -4.87 -1.40
CA VAL A 127 19.14 -4.09 -0.17
C VAL A 127 20.20 -3.00 -0.37
N SER A 128 19.91 -1.79 0.10
CA SER A 128 20.86 -0.68 0.14
C SER A 128 20.86 -0.05 1.53
N GLN A 129 22.05 0.11 2.11
CA GLN A 129 22.27 0.86 3.34
C GLN A 129 23.01 2.16 2.99
N PRO A 130 22.28 3.25 2.71
CA PRO A 130 22.92 4.49 2.30
C PRO A 130 23.61 5.19 3.48
N ASP A 131 24.69 5.91 3.17
CA ASP A 131 25.42 6.79 4.06
C ASP A 131 24.67 8.12 4.27
N THR A 132 23.95 8.60 3.25
CA THR A 132 23.24 9.89 3.28
C THR A 132 21.81 9.80 2.75
N GLY A 133 20.98 10.75 3.17
CA GLY A 133 19.61 10.89 2.69
C GLY A 133 19.54 11.14 1.18
N GLU A 134 20.45 11.96 0.63
CA GLU A 134 20.56 12.19 -0.81
C GLU A 134 20.84 10.89 -1.56
N GLN A 135 21.82 10.10 -1.10
CA GLN A 135 22.22 8.85 -1.73
C GLN A 135 21.06 7.84 -1.71
N GLY A 136 20.38 7.68 -0.56
CA GLY A 136 19.23 6.77 -0.46
C GLY A 136 18.10 7.13 -1.41
N LEU A 137 17.81 8.43 -1.56
CA LEU A 137 16.76 8.92 -2.46
C LEU A 137 17.18 8.84 -3.95
N GLU A 138 18.47 9.00 -4.25
CA GLU A 138 19.01 8.82 -5.61
C GLU A 138 18.98 7.36 -6.04
N ILE A 139 19.34 6.43 -5.15
CA ILE A 139 19.20 4.98 -5.39
C ILE A 139 17.74 4.63 -5.65
N CYS A 140 16.81 5.14 -4.83
CA CYS A 140 15.38 4.99 -5.05
C CYS A 140 14.95 5.53 -6.44
N GLU A 141 15.44 6.70 -6.85
CA GLU A 141 15.16 7.26 -8.18
C GLU A 141 15.66 6.37 -9.32
N ILE A 142 16.88 5.87 -9.23
CA ILE A 142 17.49 4.99 -10.24
C ILE A 142 16.67 3.70 -10.37
N LEU A 143 16.35 3.05 -9.24
CA LEU A 143 15.56 1.83 -9.22
C LEU A 143 14.17 2.04 -9.82
N VAL A 144 13.47 3.12 -9.44
CA VAL A 144 12.16 3.45 -9.98
C VAL A 144 12.23 3.72 -11.49
N ARG A 145 13.26 4.45 -11.96
CA ARG A 145 13.41 4.79 -13.38
C ARG A 145 13.78 3.61 -14.26
N SER A 146 14.42 2.58 -13.71
CA SER A 146 14.72 1.34 -14.43
C SER A 146 13.45 0.65 -14.93
N GLY A 147 12.31 0.83 -14.23
CA GLY A 147 11.07 0.12 -14.52
C GLY A 147 11.10 -1.37 -14.17
N ALA A 148 12.21 -1.86 -13.60
CA ALA A 148 12.41 -3.27 -13.29
C ALA A 148 11.95 -3.66 -11.87
N VAL A 149 11.63 -2.68 -11.01
CA VAL A 149 11.26 -2.90 -9.61
C VAL A 149 9.78 -2.61 -9.39
N ASP A 150 9.08 -3.56 -8.78
CA ASP A 150 7.65 -3.49 -8.47
C ASP A 150 7.39 -2.74 -7.16
N VAL A 151 8.26 -2.90 -6.17
CA VAL A 151 8.15 -2.22 -4.87
C VAL A 151 9.50 -1.77 -4.34
N VAL A 152 9.57 -0.52 -3.87
CA VAL A 152 10.72 0.04 -3.16
C VAL A 152 10.25 0.49 -1.78
N VAL A 153 10.88 -0.05 -0.72
CA VAL A 153 10.67 0.41 0.66
C VAL A 153 11.83 1.32 1.05
N VAL A 154 11.54 2.42 1.74
CA VAL A 154 12.52 3.32 2.35
C VAL A 154 12.27 3.34 3.85
N ASP A 155 13.15 2.71 4.62
CA ASP A 155 13.06 2.58 6.07
C ASP A 155 14.26 3.28 6.75
N SER A 156 14.14 4.50 7.27
CA SER A 156 12.95 5.35 7.32
C SER A 156 13.25 6.78 6.91
N VAL A 157 12.21 7.56 6.65
CA VAL A 157 12.34 9.00 6.34
C VAL A 157 13.07 9.76 7.44
N ALA A 158 12.91 9.36 8.70
CA ALA A 158 13.58 10.01 9.82
C ALA A 158 15.11 9.84 9.74
N ALA A 159 15.59 8.71 9.21
CA ALA A 159 16.99 8.38 9.05
C ALA A 159 17.62 8.85 7.71
N LEU A 160 16.85 9.50 6.83
CA LEU A 160 17.39 10.17 5.64
C LEU A 160 18.06 11.49 6.05
N VAL A 161 19.23 11.39 6.67
CA VAL A 161 20.02 12.53 7.17
C VAL A 161 20.77 13.16 6.00
N PRO A 162 20.58 14.46 5.72
CA PRO A 162 21.30 15.14 4.64
C PRO A 162 22.81 15.13 4.85
N LYS A 163 23.57 15.05 3.75
CA LYS A 163 25.04 15.05 3.79
C LYS A 163 25.64 16.18 4.63
N ALA A 164 25.14 17.40 4.47
CA ALA A 164 25.65 18.56 5.20
C ALA A 164 25.38 18.50 6.72
N GLU A 165 24.39 17.71 7.16
CA GLU A 165 24.13 17.47 8.59
C GLU A 165 25.07 16.39 9.14
N ILE A 166 25.46 15.40 8.34
CA ILE A 166 26.44 14.36 8.71
C ILE A 166 27.86 14.92 8.80
N GLU A 167 28.24 15.80 7.86
CA GLU A 167 29.56 16.43 7.81
C GLU A 167 29.70 17.62 8.79
N GLY A 168 28.59 18.12 9.32
CA GLY A 168 28.55 19.23 10.28
C GLY A 168 28.90 18.81 11.71
N GLU A 169 29.03 19.79 12.60
CA GLU A 169 29.28 19.54 14.01
C GLU A 169 27.97 19.35 14.80
N MET A 170 28.02 18.58 15.89
CA MET A 170 26.87 18.43 16.78
C MET A 170 26.49 19.80 17.38
N GLY A 171 25.29 20.27 17.06
CA GLY A 171 24.79 21.58 17.48
C GLY A 171 24.66 22.60 16.36
N ASP A 172 25.15 22.29 15.15
CA ASP A 172 24.94 23.12 13.97
C ASP A 172 23.45 23.26 13.64
N SER A 173 23.02 24.50 13.42
CA SER A 173 21.61 24.81 13.13
C SER A 173 21.38 24.82 11.62
N LEU A 174 20.84 23.72 11.10
CA LEU A 174 20.46 23.56 9.68
C LEU A 174 18.94 23.33 9.52
N PRO A 175 18.10 24.32 9.91
CA PRO A 175 16.66 24.11 10.01
C PRO A 175 16.02 23.76 8.67
N GLY A 176 15.30 22.63 8.64
CA GLY A 176 14.48 22.22 7.52
C GLY A 176 15.24 21.63 6.33
N LEU A 177 16.52 21.27 6.49
CA LEU A 177 17.32 20.67 5.43
C LEU A 177 16.69 19.36 4.90
N GLN A 178 16.34 18.44 5.81
CA GLN A 178 15.65 17.19 5.46
C GLN A 178 14.31 17.45 4.74
N ALA A 179 13.53 18.45 5.16
CA ALA A 179 12.26 18.78 4.52
C ALA A 179 12.44 19.29 3.08
N ARG A 180 13.52 20.05 2.82
CA ARG A 180 13.88 20.52 1.48
C ARG A 180 14.33 19.37 0.59
N LEU A 181 15.18 18.48 1.11
CA LEU A 181 15.63 17.26 0.44
C LEU A 181 14.43 16.42 0.00
N MET A 182 13.53 16.09 0.93
CA MET A 182 12.31 15.31 0.63
C MET A 182 11.43 16.00 -0.41
N SER A 183 11.28 17.32 -0.34
CA SER A 183 10.49 18.09 -1.31
C SER A 183 11.06 18.03 -2.72
N GLN A 184 12.39 18.08 -2.85
CA GLN A 184 13.08 18.00 -4.13
C GLN A 184 13.02 16.57 -4.70
N ALA A 185 13.32 15.57 -3.88
CA ALA A 185 13.31 14.16 -4.28
C ALA A 185 11.92 13.72 -4.72
N LEU A 186 10.87 13.97 -3.93
CA LEU A 186 9.49 13.58 -4.27
C LEU A 186 8.99 14.26 -5.55
N ARG A 187 9.44 15.49 -5.84
CA ARG A 187 9.10 16.18 -7.10
C ARG A 187 9.67 15.47 -8.32
N LYS A 188 10.88 14.91 -8.22
CA LYS A 188 11.51 14.11 -9.27
C LYS A 188 10.88 12.71 -9.36
N LEU A 189 10.70 12.07 -8.22
CA LEU A 189 10.20 10.69 -8.10
C LEU A 189 8.76 10.54 -8.57
N ALA A 190 7.85 11.47 -8.25
CA ALA A 190 6.41 11.30 -8.49
C ALA A 190 6.07 10.98 -9.95
N GLY A 191 6.75 11.64 -10.90
CA GLY A 191 6.56 11.37 -12.33
C GLY A 191 7.16 10.03 -12.77
N ALA A 192 8.32 9.66 -12.23
CA ALA A 192 8.96 8.38 -12.52
C ALA A 192 8.13 7.20 -11.98
N ILE A 193 7.74 7.27 -10.71
CA ILE A 193 6.89 6.30 -10.00
C ILE A 193 5.63 5.96 -10.80
N ASN A 194 4.92 6.98 -11.31
CA ASN A 194 3.70 6.75 -12.09
C ASN A 194 3.99 5.98 -13.39
N ARG A 195 5.04 6.36 -14.12
CA ARG A 195 5.41 5.72 -15.38
C ARG A 195 5.91 4.29 -15.21
N SER A 196 6.72 4.02 -14.18
CA SER A 196 7.27 2.68 -13.95
C SER A 196 6.28 1.73 -13.27
N ARG A 197 5.16 2.24 -12.74
CA ARG A 197 4.21 1.47 -11.92
C ARG A 197 4.82 0.87 -10.65
N THR A 198 6.01 1.30 -10.24
CA THR A 198 6.64 0.92 -8.97
C THR A 198 5.84 1.48 -7.79
N SER A 199 5.52 0.64 -6.81
CA SER A 199 5.02 1.08 -5.50
C SER A 199 6.17 1.59 -4.66
N VAL A 200 6.12 2.84 -4.18
CA VAL A 200 7.16 3.36 -3.27
C VAL A 200 6.57 3.57 -1.88
N ILE A 201 7.12 2.87 -0.90
CA ILE A 201 6.68 2.88 0.48
C ILE A 201 7.73 3.62 1.31
N PHE A 202 7.30 4.68 1.99
CA PHE A 202 8.12 5.35 2.99
C PHE A 202 7.65 4.95 4.38
N ILE A 203 8.54 4.40 5.18
CA ILE A 203 8.32 4.25 6.62
C ILE A 203 8.70 5.56 7.30
N ASN A 204 7.89 5.98 8.26
CA ASN A 204 8.12 7.21 9.00
C ASN A 204 7.79 7.05 10.48
N GLN A 205 8.42 7.87 11.30
CA GLN A 205 8.22 7.89 12.73
C GLN A 205 7.33 9.06 13.13
N LEU A 206 6.62 8.92 14.24
CA LEU A 206 5.94 10.04 14.87
C LEU A 206 6.93 10.90 15.66
N ARG A 207 6.69 12.20 15.63
CA ARG A 207 7.36 13.25 16.42
C ARG A 207 6.30 14.19 16.96
N GLU A 208 6.59 14.89 18.04
CA GLU A 208 5.69 15.90 18.58
C GLU A 208 6.12 17.31 18.17
N LYS A 209 5.16 18.15 17.79
CA LYS A 209 5.42 19.58 17.59
C LYS A 209 5.36 20.31 18.91
N ILE A 210 6.50 20.86 19.31
CA ILE A 210 6.60 21.73 20.49
C ILE A 210 5.72 22.97 20.28
N GLY A 211 4.96 23.36 21.31
CA GLY A 211 4.15 24.58 21.32
C GLY A 211 2.72 24.44 20.82
N VAL A 212 2.23 23.23 20.53
CA VAL A 212 0.82 22.99 20.19
C VAL A 212 0.01 22.83 21.49
N MET A 213 -0.77 23.86 21.85
CA MET A 213 -1.64 23.86 23.05
C MET A 213 -3.04 23.27 22.80
N PHE A 214 -3.46 23.12 21.53
CA PHE A 214 -4.77 22.60 21.16
C PHE A 214 -4.69 21.73 19.90
N GLY A 215 -5.37 20.57 19.90
CA GLY A 215 -5.36 19.60 18.79
C GLY A 215 -4.32 18.49 18.95
N ASN A 216 -4.07 17.74 17.88
CA ASN A 216 -3.07 16.66 17.88
C ASN A 216 -1.65 17.22 17.63
N PRO A 217 -0.70 17.10 18.58
CA PRO A 217 0.68 17.57 18.40
C PRO A 217 1.53 16.68 17.48
N GLU A 218 1.05 15.48 17.16
CA GLU A 218 1.81 14.50 16.37
C GLU A 218 2.05 14.96 14.92
N THR A 219 3.27 14.74 14.45
CA THR A 219 3.69 14.94 13.07
C THR A 219 4.65 13.84 12.63
N THR A 220 4.97 13.80 11.34
CA THR A 220 5.97 12.90 10.77
C THR A 220 7.20 13.69 10.31
N SER A 221 8.35 13.02 10.25
CA SER A 221 9.63 13.60 9.80
C SER A 221 9.65 13.88 8.28
N GLY A 222 10.65 14.62 7.79
CA GLY A 222 10.77 14.95 6.37
C GLY A 222 9.83 16.06 5.86
N GLY A 223 9.23 16.84 6.76
CA GLY A 223 8.38 17.97 6.42
C GLY A 223 7.00 17.59 5.88
N ARG A 224 6.41 18.46 5.04
CA ARG A 224 5.02 18.26 4.55
C ARG A 224 4.93 17.58 3.19
N ALA A 225 6.02 17.51 2.43
CA ALA A 225 6.00 17.04 1.04
C ALA A 225 5.43 15.63 0.93
N LEU A 226 5.93 14.68 1.73
CA LEU A 226 5.46 13.30 1.72
C LEU A 226 3.96 13.20 1.96
N LYS A 227 3.42 13.99 2.91
CA LYS A 227 1.98 14.03 3.19
C LYS A 227 1.14 14.42 1.97
N PHE A 228 1.68 15.23 1.04
CA PHE A 228 0.97 15.64 -0.18
C PHE A 228 1.14 14.64 -1.33
N TYR A 229 2.36 14.13 -1.53
CA TYR A 229 2.69 13.18 -2.59
C TYR A 229 2.14 11.78 -2.35
N ALA A 230 2.08 11.32 -1.09
CA ALA A 230 1.49 10.04 -0.73
C ALA A 230 0.05 9.94 -1.23
N SER A 231 -0.26 8.88 -1.98
CA SER A 231 -1.63 8.54 -2.36
C SER A 231 -2.36 7.85 -1.24
N VAL A 232 -1.65 7.00 -0.48
CA VAL A 232 -2.16 6.34 0.71
C VAL A 232 -1.27 6.71 1.89
N ARG A 233 -1.87 6.99 3.05
CA ARG A 233 -1.16 7.16 4.32
C ARG A 233 -1.79 6.26 5.37
N LEU A 234 -0.97 5.45 6.02
CA LEU A 234 -1.37 4.47 7.02
C LEU A 234 -0.81 4.89 8.38
N ASP A 235 -1.69 5.18 9.34
CA ASP A 235 -1.36 5.40 10.76
C ASP A 235 -1.47 4.07 11.49
N MET A 236 -0.33 3.49 11.86
CA MET A 236 -0.22 2.16 12.47
C MET A 236 0.14 2.26 13.95
N ARG A 237 -0.69 1.68 14.81
CA ARG A 237 -0.52 1.71 16.27
C ARG A 237 -0.71 0.34 16.88
N ARG A 238 0.15 0.01 17.84
CA ARG A 238 -0.09 -1.10 18.77
C ARG A 238 -1.21 -0.70 19.73
N ILE A 239 -2.24 -1.54 19.83
CA ILE A 239 -3.40 -1.30 20.72
C ILE A 239 -3.44 -2.26 21.90
N ALA A 240 -2.94 -3.50 21.76
CA ALA A 240 -2.82 -4.44 22.87
C ALA A 240 -1.67 -5.45 22.64
N PRO A 241 -1.11 -6.08 23.69
CA PRO A 241 -0.28 -7.28 23.55
C PRO A 241 -1.15 -8.51 23.25
N VAL A 242 -0.64 -9.41 22.39
CA VAL A 242 -1.16 -10.77 22.24
C VAL A 242 -0.37 -11.66 23.21
N LYS A 243 -1.09 -12.41 24.06
CA LYS A 243 -0.48 -13.24 25.09
C LYS A 243 -0.90 -14.70 24.94
N ASP A 244 0.06 -15.60 25.11
CA ASP A 244 -0.20 -16.98 25.48
C ASP A 244 0.17 -17.16 26.95
N ARG A 245 -0.85 -17.37 27.79
CA ARG A 245 -0.75 -17.37 29.25
C ARG A 245 -0.09 -16.07 29.76
N GLU A 246 1.13 -16.15 30.28
CA GLU A 246 1.89 -15.00 30.80
C GLU A 246 2.87 -14.40 29.78
N VAL A 247 3.15 -15.11 28.68
CA VAL A 247 4.16 -14.71 27.69
C VAL A 247 3.51 -13.84 26.62
N VAL A 248 4.11 -12.68 26.33
CA VAL A 248 3.71 -11.84 25.20
C VAL A 248 4.31 -12.42 23.92
N ILE A 249 3.47 -12.90 23.02
CA ILE A 249 3.87 -13.57 21.77
C ILE A 249 3.65 -12.70 20.52
N GLY A 250 2.99 -11.56 20.68
CA GLY A 250 2.74 -10.64 19.58
C GLY A 250 2.07 -9.35 20.02
N ASN A 251 1.64 -8.57 19.03
CA ASN A 251 0.98 -7.30 19.18
C ASN A 251 -0.29 -7.27 18.35
N HIS A 252 -1.40 -6.89 18.99
CA HIS A 252 -2.61 -6.51 18.30
C HIS A 252 -2.44 -5.06 17.82
N VAL A 253 -2.57 -4.83 16.51
CA VAL A 253 -2.30 -3.55 15.87
C VAL A 253 -3.53 -3.04 15.14
N ARG A 254 -3.68 -1.72 15.15
CA ARG A 254 -4.68 -0.99 14.36
C ARG A 254 -3.98 -0.16 13.30
N VAL A 255 -4.44 -0.27 12.07
CA VAL A 255 -4.00 0.56 10.94
C VAL A 255 -5.16 1.40 10.45
N LYS A 256 -5.01 2.73 10.50
CA LYS A 256 -6.00 3.68 9.98
C LYS A 256 -5.53 4.28 8.66
N VAL A 257 -6.40 4.23 7.63
CA VAL A 257 -6.14 4.84 6.33
C VAL A 257 -6.45 6.35 6.41
N VAL A 258 -5.51 7.15 6.92
CA VAL A 258 -5.71 8.59 7.16
C VAL A 258 -5.70 9.44 5.89
N LYS A 259 -5.23 8.87 4.77
CA LYS A 259 -5.33 9.47 3.45
C LYS A 259 -5.48 8.36 2.42
N ASN A 260 -6.39 8.56 1.47
CA ASN A 260 -6.59 7.64 0.35
C ASN A 260 -6.99 8.43 -0.90
N LYS A 261 -6.20 8.32 -1.97
CA LYS A 261 -6.48 8.92 -3.30
C LYS A 261 -6.94 7.88 -4.33
N VAL A 262 -7.09 6.62 -3.93
CA VAL A 262 -7.46 5.51 -4.84
C VAL A 262 -8.81 4.88 -4.46
N ALA A 263 -9.26 5.07 -3.21
CA ALA A 263 -10.60 4.73 -2.73
C ALA A 263 -11.03 5.69 -1.60
N PRO A 264 -12.24 5.56 -1.03
CA PRO A 264 -12.66 6.34 0.14
C PRO A 264 -11.69 6.19 1.34
N PRO A 265 -11.29 7.30 1.99
CA PRO A 265 -10.38 7.27 3.14
C PRO A 265 -11.10 6.93 4.47
N PHE A 266 -10.33 6.89 5.56
CA PHE A 266 -10.75 6.80 6.96
C PHE A 266 -11.31 5.46 7.45
N ARG A 267 -11.24 4.43 6.61
CA ARG A 267 -11.37 3.04 7.06
C ARG A 267 -10.18 2.66 7.93
N GLN A 268 -10.40 1.65 8.77
CA GLN A 268 -9.36 1.07 9.63
C GLN A 268 -9.42 -0.46 9.53
N ALA A 269 -8.31 -1.10 9.86
CA ALA A 269 -8.16 -2.54 9.96
C ALA A 269 -7.41 -2.87 11.25
N GLU A 270 -7.77 -3.98 11.87
CA GLU A 270 -7.14 -4.51 13.08
C GLU A 270 -6.71 -5.95 12.84
N PHE A 271 -5.50 -6.31 13.28
CA PHE A 271 -4.95 -7.65 13.10
C PHE A 271 -3.80 -7.89 14.08
N ASP A 272 -3.41 -9.15 14.23
CA ASP A 272 -2.29 -9.54 15.08
C ASP A 272 -1.00 -9.64 14.28
N ILE A 273 0.07 -9.11 14.87
CA ILE A 273 1.45 -9.32 14.43
C ILE A 273 2.14 -10.16 15.49
N MET A 274 2.43 -11.40 15.15
CA MET A 274 3.19 -12.35 15.96
C MET A 274 4.70 -12.11 15.77
N PHE A 275 5.48 -12.32 16.82
CA PHE A 275 6.94 -12.08 16.76
C PHE A 275 7.70 -13.10 15.90
N ASP A 276 7.11 -14.27 15.64
CA ASP A 276 7.72 -15.37 14.91
C ASP A 276 7.19 -15.54 13.48
N GLU A 277 5.91 -15.24 13.23
CA GLU A 277 5.25 -15.42 11.92
C GLU A 277 4.79 -14.11 11.23
N GLY A 278 4.82 -12.96 11.93
CA GLY A 278 4.31 -11.70 11.39
C GLY A 278 2.79 -11.61 11.44
N ILE A 279 2.15 -11.07 10.40
CA ILE A 279 0.70 -10.96 10.31
C ILE A 279 0.09 -12.36 10.25
N SER A 280 -0.70 -12.71 11.28
CA SER A 280 -1.31 -14.03 11.38
C SER A 280 -2.60 -14.10 10.54
N HIS A 281 -2.52 -14.77 9.37
CA HIS A 281 -3.64 -14.89 8.42
C HIS A 281 -4.82 -15.64 9.03
N GLU A 282 -4.57 -16.74 9.75
CA GLU A 282 -5.61 -17.55 10.36
C GLU A 282 -6.31 -16.79 11.49
N SER A 283 -5.55 -16.03 12.31
CA SER A 283 -6.13 -15.18 13.35
C SER A 283 -7.06 -14.14 12.74
N LEU A 284 -6.59 -13.51 11.67
CA LEU A 284 -7.33 -12.51 10.92
C LEU A 284 -8.61 -13.07 10.33
N LEU A 285 -8.53 -14.28 9.76
CA LEU A 285 -9.66 -14.95 9.14
C LEU A 285 -10.74 -15.29 10.16
N VAL A 286 -10.36 -15.84 11.32
CA VAL A 286 -11.30 -16.14 12.41
C VAL A 286 -12.02 -14.89 12.89
N ASP A 287 -11.30 -13.79 13.07
CA ASP A 287 -11.88 -12.54 13.58
C ASP A 287 -12.90 -11.96 12.60
N ILE A 288 -12.52 -11.83 11.33
CA ILE A 288 -13.41 -11.27 10.30
C ILE A 288 -14.62 -12.19 10.10
N ALA A 289 -14.40 -13.51 10.06
CA ALA A 289 -15.49 -14.46 9.89
C ALA A 289 -16.46 -14.46 11.09
N ALA A 290 -15.96 -14.27 12.32
CA ALA A 290 -16.81 -14.14 13.49
C ALA A 290 -17.60 -12.82 13.49
N GLU A 291 -16.96 -11.70 13.13
CA GLU A 291 -17.64 -10.40 12.99
C GLU A 291 -18.71 -10.41 11.88
N ALA A 292 -18.44 -11.10 10.78
CA ALA A 292 -19.36 -11.25 9.65
C ALA A 292 -20.48 -12.28 9.88
N GLY A 293 -20.45 -13.02 11.00
CA GLY A 293 -21.40 -14.10 11.28
C GLY A 293 -21.22 -15.35 10.41
N ILE A 294 -20.07 -15.49 9.74
CA ILE A 294 -19.68 -16.69 8.97
C ILE A 294 -19.27 -17.82 9.92
N ILE A 295 -18.55 -17.48 10.99
CA ILE A 295 -18.27 -18.37 12.13
C ILE A 295 -19.17 -17.93 13.29
N GLU A 296 -19.98 -18.86 13.78
CA GLU A 296 -20.89 -18.59 14.89
C GLU A 296 -20.15 -18.65 16.23
N LYS A 297 -20.37 -17.64 17.07
CA LYS A 297 -19.84 -17.57 18.42
C LYS A 297 -20.94 -17.80 19.46
N SER A 298 -20.89 -18.95 20.13
CA SER A 298 -21.79 -19.32 21.24
C SER A 298 -21.01 -19.32 22.56
N GLY A 299 -21.02 -18.18 23.26
CA GLY A 299 -20.21 -17.97 24.46
C GLY A 299 -18.71 -18.03 24.12
N ALA A 300 -18.01 -19.04 24.64
CA ALA A 300 -16.60 -19.29 24.34
C ALA A 300 -16.39 -20.19 23.12
N TRP A 301 -17.44 -20.82 22.58
CA TRP A 301 -17.31 -21.76 21.46
C TRP A 301 -17.45 -21.09 20.11
N TYR A 302 -16.57 -21.45 19.18
CA TYR A 302 -16.60 -21.07 17.77
C TYR A 302 -17.07 -22.28 16.95
N SER A 303 -18.02 -22.07 16.05
CA SER A 303 -18.60 -23.10 15.19
C SER A 303 -18.68 -22.63 13.74
N TYR A 304 -18.37 -23.51 12.80
CA TYR A 304 -18.57 -23.29 11.37
C TYR A 304 -19.63 -24.25 10.86
N GLY A 305 -20.78 -23.73 10.44
CA GLY A 305 -21.96 -24.56 10.12
C GLY A 305 -22.40 -25.38 11.33
N LYS A 306 -22.29 -26.72 11.24
CA LYS A 306 -22.65 -27.65 12.34
C LYS A 306 -21.43 -28.11 13.15
N GLU A 307 -20.23 -27.77 12.71
CA GLU A 307 -18.99 -28.27 13.30
C GLU A 307 -18.45 -27.29 14.33
N ARG A 308 -18.03 -27.80 15.50
CA ARG A 308 -17.37 -27.01 16.53
C ARG A 308 -15.87 -26.98 16.25
N ILE A 309 -15.37 -25.82 15.85
CA ILE A 309 -13.98 -25.64 15.44
C ILE A 309 -13.06 -25.28 16.61
N GLY A 310 -13.59 -24.82 17.75
CA GLY A 310 -12.76 -24.61 18.92
C GLY A 310 -13.44 -23.89 20.08
N GLN A 311 -12.88 -24.08 21.28
CA GLN A 311 -13.21 -23.27 22.45
C GLN A 311 -12.19 -22.14 22.58
N GLY A 312 -12.62 -20.91 22.30
CA GLY A 312 -11.77 -19.72 22.26
C GLY A 312 -11.13 -19.49 20.88
N ARG A 313 -10.72 -18.24 20.65
CA ARG A 313 -10.15 -17.75 19.39
C ARG A 313 -8.90 -18.54 18.96
N GLU A 314 -8.01 -18.83 19.91
CA GLU A 314 -6.75 -19.51 19.62
C GLU A 314 -6.94 -20.96 19.13
N ASN A 315 -7.88 -21.70 19.74
CA ASN A 315 -8.19 -23.06 19.30
C ASN A 315 -8.88 -23.07 17.93
N ALA A 316 -9.77 -22.10 17.66
CA ALA A 316 -10.39 -21.96 16.33
C ALA A 316 -9.35 -21.64 15.25
N LYS A 317 -8.36 -20.80 15.56
CA LYS A 317 -7.22 -20.51 14.68
C LYS A 317 -6.42 -21.77 14.35
N LEU A 318 -6.00 -22.52 15.38
CA LEU A 318 -5.25 -23.77 15.19
C LEU A 318 -6.05 -24.77 14.36
N TYR A 319 -7.35 -24.88 14.60
CA TYR A 319 -8.22 -25.76 13.83
C TYR A 319 -8.24 -25.38 12.34
N LEU A 320 -8.40 -24.09 11.99
CA LEU A 320 -8.35 -23.67 10.58
C LEU A 320 -6.97 -23.90 9.96
N LYS A 321 -5.89 -23.74 10.73
CA LYS A 321 -4.52 -24.04 10.28
C LYS A 321 -4.35 -25.52 9.93
N ASP A 322 -4.96 -26.41 10.71
CA ASP A 322 -4.91 -27.86 10.50
C ASP A 322 -5.89 -28.36 9.43
N HIS A 323 -6.84 -27.52 8.99
CA HIS A 323 -7.86 -27.86 7.98
C HIS A 323 -7.86 -26.84 6.81
N PRO A 324 -6.88 -26.94 5.88
CA PRO A 324 -6.71 -25.97 4.78
C PRO A 324 -7.94 -25.83 3.88
N ASP A 325 -8.68 -26.91 3.62
CA ASP A 325 -9.88 -26.88 2.78
C ASP A 325 -10.98 -26.01 3.40
N MET A 326 -11.20 -26.14 4.72
CA MET A 326 -12.15 -25.31 5.46
C MET A 326 -11.67 -23.87 5.53
N SER A 327 -10.36 -23.65 5.77
CA SER A 327 -9.76 -22.33 5.78
C SER A 327 -9.99 -21.59 4.44
N ALA A 328 -9.78 -22.27 3.31
CA ALA A 328 -10.03 -21.72 1.98
C ALA A 328 -11.51 -21.38 1.74
N GLU A 329 -12.44 -22.21 2.22
CA GLU A 329 -13.87 -21.94 2.12
C GLU A 329 -14.28 -20.70 2.95
N VAL A 330 -13.80 -20.62 4.19
CA VAL A 330 -14.05 -19.47 5.07
C VAL A 330 -13.44 -18.20 4.45
N GLU A 331 -12.22 -18.29 3.90
CA GLU A 331 -11.55 -17.19 3.23
C GLU A 331 -12.33 -16.69 2.01
N ALA A 332 -12.90 -17.58 1.20
CA ALA A 332 -13.73 -17.20 0.06
C ALA A 332 -14.97 -16.41 0.51
N ARG A 333 -15.65 -16.86 1.58
CA ARG A 333 -16.81 -16.15 2.15
C ARG A 333 -16.42 -14.81 2.78
N VAL A 334 -15.26 -14.74 3.43
CA VAL A 334 -14.73 -13.48 3.98
C VAL A 334 -14.38 -12.49 2.86
N LYS A 335 -13.76 -12.94 1.77
CA LYS A 335 -13.49 -12.13 0.57
C LYS A 335 -14.79 -11.57 -0.02
N GLU A 336 -15.81 -12.40 -0.13
CA GLU A 336 -17.14 -12.00 -0.60
C GLU A 336 -17.76 -10.93 0.32
N HIS A 337 -17.74 -11.17 1.63
CA HIS A 337 -18.25 -10.22 2.63
C HIS A 337 -17.53 -8.86 2.57
N LEU A 338 -16.21 -8.86 2.38
CA LEU A 338 -15.39 -7.65 2.23
C LEU A 338 -15.54 -6.98 0.86
N GLY A 339 -16.27 -7.60 -0.08
CA GLY A 339 -16.44 -7.10 -1.45
C GLY A 339 -15.17 -7.21 -2.31
N VAL A 340 -14.21 -8.04 -1.89
CA VAL A 340 -12.98 -8.32 -2.65
C VAL A 340 -13.30 -9.40 -3.67
N ARG A 341 -13.78 -9.02 -4.87
CA ARG A 341 -13.92 -9.99 -5.96
C ARG A 341 -12.53 -10.43 -6.42
N SER A 342 -12.31 -11.74 -6.51
CA SER A 342 -11.16 -12.36 -7.15
C SER A 342 -10.91 -11.66 -8.48
N ALA A 343 -9.73 -11.08 -8.67
CA ALA A 343 -9.29 -10.66 -9.98
C ALA A 343 -9.09 -11.95 -10.80
N GLU A 344 -10.15 -12.45 -11.43
CA GLU A 344 -10.00 -13.44 -12.49
C GLU A 344 -9.10 -12.83 -13.56
N THR A 345 -8.04 -13.58 -13.85
CA THR A 345 -7.11 -13.46 -14.97
C THR A 345 -7.70 -12.68 -16.15
N GLY A 346 -7.29 -11.42 -16.27
CA GLY A 346 -7.56 -10.61 -17.45
C GLY A 346 -7.00 -11.32 -18.67
N GLY A 347 -7.91 -11.72 -19.55
CA GLY A 347 -7.64 -12.52 -20.73
C GLY A 347 -6.53 -11.95 -21.59
N THR A 348 -5.75 -12.88 -22.11
CA THR A 348 -4.93 -12.74 -23.33
C THR A 348 -5.70 -11.91 -24.35
N PRO A 349 -5.12 -10.83 -24.92
CA PRO A 349 -5.72 -10.22 -26.10
C PRO A 349 -5.81 -11.29 -27.17
N ALA A 350 -7.03 -11.56 -27.63
CA ALA A 350 -7.25 -12.38 -28.82
C ALA A 350 -6.36 -11.79 -29.94
N ALA A 351 -5.50 -12.64 -30.49
CA ALA A 351 -4.81 -12.33 -31.73
C ALA A 351 -5.89 -12.18 -32.81
N ASP A 352 -5.94 -11.03 -33.45
CA ASP A 352 -6.70 -10.81 -34.67
C ASP A 352 -6.13 -11.72 -35.77
N GLU A 353 -6.68 -12.93 -35.90
CA GLU A 353 -6.67 -13.67 -37.15
C GLU A 353 -7.90 -13.25 -37.96
N GLU A 354 -7.73 -12.31 -38.89
CA GLU A 354 -8.63 -12.17 -40.03
C GLU A 354 -7.83 -12.01 -41.33
N SER A 355 -7.76 -13.13 -42.05
CA SER A 355 -8.09 -13.27 -43.47
C SER A 355 -7.49 -12.26 -44.47
N ALA A 356 -6.35 -12.65 -45.03
CA ALA A 356 -6.01 -12.29 -46.42
C ALA A 356 -5.91 -13.57 -47.24
N ALA A 357 -7.04 -14.00 -47.81
CA ALA A 357 -7.09 -14.93 -48.92
C ALA A 357 -8.04 -14.39 -49.98
N SER A 358 -7.50 -14.20 -51.19
CA SER A 358 -8.15 -14.12 -52.52
C SER A 358 -9.13 -12.94 -52.72
N GLU A 359 -9.13 -12.20 -53.83
CA GLU A 359 -9.06 -12.59 -55.24
C GLU A 359 -8.56 -11.43 -56.14
N GLU A 360 -7.97 -11.83 -57.28
CA GLU A 360 -7.83 -11.17 -58.60
C GLU A 360 -7.22 -9.76 -58.75
#